data_AF-A0A8H9HZY2-F1
#
_entry.id   AF-A0A8H9HZY2-F1
#
_cell.length_a   1.000
_cell.length_b   1.000
_cell.length_c   1.000
_cell.angle_alpha   90.00
_cell.angle_beta   90.00
_cell.angle_gamma   90.00
#
_symmetry.space_group_name_H-M   'P 1'
#
loop_
_entity.id
_entity.type
_entity.pdbx_description
1 polymer ?
#
loop_
_entity_poly.entity_id
_entity_poly.type
_entity_poly.pdbx_seq_one_letter_code
_entity_poly.pdbx_strand_id
1 'polypeptide(L)' 'MPCNCGGGSPHTTIVYQLNLPDGTIRRYVTYQEAVDANQRAGGTGTITAVSNQ' A
#
# COMPACT_ATOMS: atom_id res chain seq x y z
N MET A 1 -5.42 -37.63 -12.44
CA MET A 1 -4.99 -36.40 -13.14
C MET A 1 -4.68 -35.37 -12.07
N PRO A 2 -3.44 -34.90 -11.91
CA PRO A 2 -3.11 -33.91 -10.90
C PRO A 2 -3.73 -32.56 -11.32
N CYS A 3 -4.56 -32.01 -10.44
CA CYS A 3 -5.13 -30.69 -10.59
C CYS A 3 -3.98 -29.69 -10.49
N ASN A 4 -3.58 -29.07 -11.61
CA ASN A 4 -2.80 -27.84 -11.61
C ASN A 4 -3.67 -26.73 -11.02
N CYS A 5 -3.90 -26.75 -9.70
CA CYS A 5 -4.20 -25.55 -8.96
C CYS A 5 -2.90 -24.75 -8.96
N GLY A 6 -2.68 -24.06 -10.08
CA GLY A 6 -1.49 -23.28 -10.40
C GLY A 6 -1.07 -22.50 -9.17
N GLY A 7 0.19 -22.70 -8.80
CA GLY A 7 0.78 -22.17 -7.60
C GLY A 7 0.34 -20.74 -7.36
N GLY A 8 -0.30 -20.53 -6.21
CA GLY A 8 -0.43 -19.21 -5.65
C GLY A 8 0.97 -18.73 -5.34
N SER A 9 1.63 -18.11 -6.32
CA SER A 9 2.70 -17.17 -6.04
C SER A 9 2.12 -16.24 -4.96
N PRO A 10 2.76 -16.08 -3.80
CA PRO A 10 2.34 -15.06 -2.86
C PRO A 10 2.32 -13.76 -3.66
N HIS A 11 1.13 -13.28 -3.99
CA HIS A 11 0.95 -12.01 -4.67
C HIS A 11 1.33 -10.98 -3.61
N THR A 12 2.64 -10.69 -3.54
CA THR A 12 3.20 -9.65 -2.71
C THR A 12 2.53 -8.36 -3.13
N THR A 13 1.46 -8.03 -2.44
CA THR A 13 0.66 -6.86 -2.79
C THR A 13 1.41 -5.70 -2.19
N ILE A 14 2.09 -4.93 -3.05
CA ILE A 14 2.71 -3.69 -2.62
C ILE A 14 1.58 -2.74 -2.24
N VAL A 15 1.53 -2.38 -0.98
CA VAL A 15 0.62 -1.37 -0.44
C VAL A 15 1.44 -0.15 -0.06
N TYR A 16 0.93 1.03 -0.35
CA TYR A 16 1.56 2.30 -0.03
C TYR A 16 0.96 2.85 1.25
N GLN A 17 1.76 2.88 2.31
CA GLN A 17 1.36 3.39 3.60
C GLN A 17 1.70 4.88 3.70
N LEU A 18 0.69 5.72 3.82
CA LEU A 18 0.81 7.13 4.20
C LEU A 18 0.79 7.23 5.73
N ASN A 19 1.90 7.70 6.31
CA ASN A 19 2.03 8.03 7.72
C ASN A 19 1.88 9.54 7.89
N LEU A 20 0.83 9.97 8.59
CA LEU A 20 0.57 11.38 8.85
C LEU A 20 1.21 11.81 10.18
N PRO A 21 1.59 13.10 10.33
CA PRO A 21 2.24 13.58 11.55
C PRO A 21 1.34 13.55 12.80
N ASP A 22 0.03 13.43 12.63
CA ASP A 22 -0.92 13.23 13.74
C ASP A 22 -0.95 11.78 14.27
N GLY A 23 -0.19 10.87 13.65
CA GLY A 23 -0.16 9.45 13.97
C GLY A 23 -1.16 8.61 13.19
N THR A 24 -2.00 9.23 12.36
CA THR A 24 -2.90 8.49 11.47
C THR A 24 -2.11 7.77 10.37
N ILE A 25 -2.34 6.47 10.25
CA ILE A 25 -1.75 5.62 9.22
C ILE A 25 -2.85 5.22 8.22
N ARG A 26 -2.60 5.45 6.93
CA ARG A 26 -3.54 5.09 5.84
C ARG A 26 -2.81 4.23 4.82
N ARG A 27 -3.41 3.13 4.37
CA ARG A 27 -2.82 2.24 3.37
C ARG A 27 -3.60 2.31 2.06
N TYR A 28 -2.87 2.39 0.96
CA TYR A 28 -3.39 2.50 -0.39
C TYR A 28 -2.83 1.40 -1.26
N VAL A 29 -3.58 1.00 -2.28
CA VAL A 29 -3.12 -0.01 -3.23
C VAL A 29 -2.16 0.63 -4.25
N THR A 30 -2.31 1.93 -4.51
CA THR A 30 -1.47 2.65 -5.48
C THR A 30 -0.71 3.81 -4.84
N TYR A 31 0.45 4.13 -5.42
CA TYR A 31 1.25 5.28 -4.98
C TYR A 31 0.49 6.60 -5.20
N GLN A 32 -0.22 6.70 -6.32
CA GLN A 32 -0.96 7.91 -6.68
C GLN A 32 -2.05 8.23 -5.64
N GLU A 33 -2.82 7.23 -5.19
CA GLU A 33 -3.80 7.42 -4.13
C GLU A 33 -3.16 7.90 -2.82
N ALA A 34 -1.97 7.38 -2.48
CA ALA A 34 -1.23 7.83 -1.30
C ALA A 34 -0.75 9.29 -1.43
N VAL A 35 -0.32 9.69 -2.62
CA VAL A 35 0.10 11.08 -2.93
C VAL A 35 -1.08 12.03 -2.87
N ASP A 36 -2.20 11.70 -3.51
CA ASP A 36 -3.42 12.52 -3.49
C ASP A 36 -3.95 12.66 -2.07
N ALA A 37 -3.92 11.58 -1.28
CA ALA A 37 -4.28 11.61 0.12
C ALA A 37 -3.32 12.46 0.97
N ASN A 38 -2.02 12.41 0.68
CA ASN A 38 -1.03 13.25 1.34
C ASN A 38 -1.29 14.73 1.05
N GLN A 39 -1.52 15.08 -0.22
CA GLN A 39 -1.85 16.46 -0.62
C GLN A 39 -3.13 16.96 0.05
N ARG A 40 -4.18 16.13 0.12
CA ARG A 40 -5.42 16.46 0.86
C ARG A 40 -5.20 16.66 2.36
N ALA A 41 -4.20 16.00 2.92
CA ALA A 41 -3.81 16.14 4.32
C ALA A 41 -2.79 17.26 4.58
N GLY A 42 -2.45 18.08 3.57
CA GLY A 42 -1.53 19.20 3.68
C GLY A 42 -0.07 18.88 3.29
N GLY A 43 0.20 17.70 2.73
CA GLY A 43 1.49 17.34 2.16
C GLY A 43 2.61 17.03 3.18
N THR A 44 2.25 16.87 4.45
CA THR A 44 3.20 16.66 5.57
C THR A 44 3.39 15.18 5.92
N GLY A 45 2.63 14.29 5.30
CA GLY A 45 2.74 12.85 5.51
C GLY A 45 3.88 12.22 4.72
N THR A 46 4.36 11.09 5.22
CA THR A 46 5.40 10.27 4.57
C THR A 46 4.76 9.06 3.92
N ILE A 47 5.07 8.80 2.65
CA ILE A 47 4.56 7.62 1.92
C ILE A 47 5.64 6.55 1.89
N THR A 48 5.32 5.34 2.33
CA THR A 48 6.23 4.21 2.38
C THR A 48 5.60 3.01 1.66
N ALA A 49 6.32 2.42 0.70
CA ALA A 49 5.89 1.18 0.07
C ALA A 49 6.16 0.01 1.02
N VAL A 50 5.11 -0.71 1.39
CA VAL A 50 5.16 -1.89 2.26
C VAL A 50 4.67 -3.10 1.49
N SER A 51 5.48 -4.15 1.51
CA SER A 51 5.11 -5.46 0.96
C SER A 51 4.20 -6.15 1.96
N ASN A 52 2.94 -6.40 1.60
CA ASN A 52 2.12 -7.33 2.38
C ASN A 52 2.52 -8.74 1.94
N GLN A 53 3.39 -9.38 2.73
CA GLN A 53 3.76 -10.79 2.59
C GLN A 53 2.90 -11.66 3.48
#